data_AF-A0A7M1QV75-F1
#
_entry.id   AF-A0A7M1QV75-F1
#
_cell.length_a   1.000
_cell.length_b   1.000
_cell.length_c   1.000
_cell.angle_alpha   90.00
_cell.angle_beta   90.00
_cell.angle_gamma   90.00
#
_symmetry.space_group_name_H-M   'P 1'
#
loop_
_entity.id
_entity.type
_entity.pdbx_description
1 polymer ?
#
loop_
_entity_poly.entity_id
_entity_poly.type
_entity_poly.pdbx_seq_one_letter_code
_entity_poly.pdbx_strand_id
1 'polypeptide(L)' 'MPTMNIKDEDVYNAARQLAQLRGTSMTGAVRSAVEEALDAEIKRRERGRLRLAELQDRIAQAAEPRLDESDLYDDRGMPR' A
#
# COMPACT_ATOMS: atom_id res chain seq x y z
N MET A 1 -25.77 -19.68 5.38
CA MET A 1 -24.37 -19.26 5.65
C MET A 1 -23.62 -19.31 4.33
N PRO A 2 -22.82 -18.30 3.94
CA PRO A 2 -22.03 -18.38 2.73
C PRO A 2 -21.03 -19.54 2.84
N THR A 3 -21.08 -20.46 1.88
CA THR A 3 -20.14 -21.58 1.75
C THR A 3 -18.93 -21.13 0.95
N MET A 4 -17.73 -21.54 1.39
CA MET A 4 -16.48 -21.26 0.68
C MET A 4 -16.45 -22.06 -0.63
N ASN A 5 -16.76 -21.41 -1.74
CA ASN A 5 -16.80 -22.03 -3.06
C ASN A 5 -15.51 -21.71 -3.81
N ILE A 6 -14.45 -22.48 -3.54
CA ILE A 6 -13.18 -22.40 -4.27
C ILE A 6 -13.24 -23.46 -5.37
N LYS A 7 -13.32 -23.02 -6.63
CA LYS A 7 -13.38 -23.90 -7.80
C LYS A 7 -12.02 -24.17 -8.44
N ASP A 8 -11.02 -23.44 -7.99
CA ASP A 8 -9.63 -23.59 -8.41
C ASP A 8 -8.94 -24.64 -7.52
N GLU A 9 -8.37 -25.68 -8.14
CA GLU A 9 -7.77 -26.79 -7.41
C GLU A 9 -6.53 -26.37 -6.62
N ASP A 10 -5.72 -25.47 -7.15
CA ASP A 10 -4.50 -24.99 -6.49
C ASP A 10 -4.85 -24.16 -5.25
N VAL A 11 -5.85 -23.28 -5.36
CA VAL A 11 -6.33 -22.48 -4.22
C VAL A 11 -6.96 -23.39 -3.16
N TYR A 12 -7.71 -24.42 -3.55
CA TYR A 12 -8.28 -25.39 -2.62
C TYR A 12 -7.17 -26.14 -1.86
N ASN A 13 -6.17 -26.64 -2.58
CA ASN A 13 -5.03 -27.35 -2.00
C ASN A 13 -4.23 -26.46 -1.05
N ALA A 14 -3.97 -25.21 -1.44
CA ALA A 14 -3.30 -24.23 -0.59
C ALA A 14 -4.10 -23.94 0.69
N ALA A 15 -5.42 -23.71 0.58
CA ALA A 15 -6.28 -23.49 1.74
C ALA A 15 -6.31 -24.69 2.68
N ARG A 16 -6.31 -25.92 2.13
CA ARG A 16 -6.27 -27.16 2.91
C ARG A 16 -4.94 -27.32 3.64
N GLN A 17 -3.82 -27.12 2.96
CA GLN A 17 -2.49 -27.19 3.58
C GLN A 17 -2.34 -26.13 4.68
N LEU A 18 -2.78 -24.91 4.43
CA LEU A 18 -2.74 -23.83 5.42
C LEU A 18 -3.57 -24.17 6.66
N ALA A 19 -4.75 -24.76 6.48
CA ALA A 19 -5.61 -25.21 7.57
C ALA A 19 -4.95 -26.32 8.41
N GLN A 20 -4.29 -27.28 7.76
CA GLN A 20 -3.54 -28.34 8.44
C GLN A 20 -2.38 -27.77 9.27
N LEU A 21 -1.58 -26.86 8.69
CA LEU A 21 -0.47 -26.21 9.38
C LEU A 21 -0.92 -25.35 10.56
N ARG A 22 -2.08 -24.69 10.44
CA ARG A 22 -2.66 -23.84 11.49
C ARG A 22 -3.52 -24.60 12.50
N GLY A 23 -3.79 -25.89 12.29
CA GLY A 23 -4.65 -26.68 13.16
C GLY A 23 -6.10 -26.17 13.25
N THR A 24 -6.63 -25.60 12.15
CA THR A 24 -7.98 -25.00 12.11
C THR A 24 -8.77 -25.47 10.89
N SER A 25 -10.01 -25.01 10.74
CA SER A 25 -10.82 -25.28 9.54
C SER A 25 -10.29 -24.53 8.32
N MET A 26 -10.54 -25.01 7.10
CA MET A 26 -10.18 -24.29 5.87
C MET A 26 -10.75 -22.87 5.85
N THR A 27 -12.02 -22.71 6.25
CA THR A 27 -12.64 -21.39 6.38
C THR A 27 -11.94 -20.51 7.41
N GLY A 28 -11.54 -21.06 8.55
CA GLY A 28 -10.82 -20.33 9.58
C GLY A 28 -9.43 -19.90 9.13
N ALA A 29 -8.70 -20.79 8.45
CA ALA A 29 -7.37 -20.51 7.92
C ALA A 29 -7.39 -19.39 6.87
N VAL A 30 -8.32 -19.48 5.90
CA VAL A 30 -8.46 -18.47 4.86
C VAL A 30 -8.95 -17.14 5.43
N ARG A 31 -9.92 -17.17 6.36
CA ARG A 31 -10.38 -15.95 7.04
C ARG A 31 -9.21 -15.21 7.69
N SER A 32 -8.44 -15.91 8.54
CA SER A 32 -7.30 -15.32 9.24
C SER A 32 -6.24 -14.81 8.26
N ALA A 33 -5.93 -15.57 7.21
CA ALA A 33 -4.97 -15.13 6.19
C ALA A 33 -5.42 -13.86 5.44
N VAL A 34 -6.71 -13.75 5.12
CA VAL A 34 -7.26 -12.55 4.48
C VAL A 34 -7.23 -11.35 5.44
N GLU A 35 -7.59 -11.55 6.71
CA GLU A 35 -7.51 -10.51 7.75
C GLU A 35 -6.07 -10.02 7.96
N GLU A 36 -5.10 -10.94 8.04
CA GLU A 36 -3.66 -10.62 8.13
C GLU A 36 -3.18 -9.82 6.91
N ALA A 37 -3.57 -10.23 5.70
CA ALA A 37 -3.17 -9.55 4.46
C ALA A 37 -3.77 -8.14 4.36
N LEU A 38 -5.05 -7.98 4.75
CA LEU A 38 -5.71 -6.67 4.76
C LEU A 38 -5.06 -5.72 5.75
N ASP A 39 -4.80 -6.16 6.98
CA ASP A 39 -4.13 -5.34 8.00
C ASP A 39 -2.72 -4.91 7.54
N ALA A 40 -1.95 -5.83 6.94
CA ALA A 40 -0.64 -5.52 6.39
C ALA A 40 -0.71 -4.46 5.27
N GLU A 41 -1.69 -4.56 4.37
CA GLU A 41 -1.88 -3.62 3.27
C GLU A 41 -2.32 -2.24 3.76
N ILE A 42 -3.27 -2.19 4.72
CA ILE A 42 -3.71 -0.93 5.34
C ILE A 42 -2.52 -0.22 5.98
N LYS A 43 -1.74 -0.94 6.81
CA LYS A 43 -0.55 -0.38 7.44
C LYS A 43 0.49 0.09 6.42
N ARG A 44 0.65 -0.63 5.30
CA ARG A 44 1.56 -0.21 4.21
C ARG A 44 1.13 1.12 3.61
N ARG A 45 -0.17 1.29 3.33
CA ARG A 45 -0.72 2.53 2.76
C ARG A 45 -0.62 3.70 3.74
N GLU A 46 -0.96 3.47 5.02
CA GLU A 46 -0.84 4.52 6.05
C GLU A 46 0.60 4.98 6.24
N ARG A 47 1.59 4.07 6.26
CA ARG A 47 3.01 4.47 6.27
C ARG A 47 3.40 5.31 5.06
N GLY A 48 2.89 4.99 3.87
CA GLY A 48 3.11 5.78 2.67
C GLY A 48 2.53 7.19 2.80
N ARG A 49 1.30 7.29 3.33
CA ARG A 49 0.60 8.56 3.57
C ARG A 49 1.35 9.42 4.59
N LEU A 50 1.80 8.84 5.70
CA LEU A 50 2.58 9.54 6.72
C LEU A 50 3.90 10.07 6.16
N ARG A 51 4.65 9.26 5.40
CA ARG A 51 5.90 9.71 4.76
C ARG A 51 5.69 10.85 3.77
N LEU A 52 4.58 10.82 3.03
CA LEU A 52 4.25 11.91 2.11
C LEU A 52 3.92 13.20 2.87
N ALA A 53 3.15 13.12 3.95
CA ALA A 53 2.85 14.26 4.81
C ALA A 53 4.12 14.85 5.44
N GLU A 54 5.00 13.99 5.98
CA GLU A 54 6.30 14.43 6.53
C GLU A 54 7.17 15.14 5.47
N LEU A 55 7.17 14.64 4.23
CA LEU A 55 7.89 15.30 3.13
C LEU A 55 7.27 16.66 2.77
N GLN A 56 5.94 16.75 2.73
CA GLN A 56 5.22 18.00 2.48
C GLN A 56 5.52 19.04 3.57
N ASP A 57 5.50 18.64 4.84
CA ASP A 57 5.82 19.53 5.97
C ASP A 57 7.27 20.01 5.89
N ARG A 58 8.21 19.14 5.55
CA ARG A 58 9.61 19.51 5.36
C ARG A 58 9.80 20.51 4.22
N ILE A 59 9.10 20.33 3.10
CA ILE A 59 9.14 21.27 1.97
C ILE A 59 8.50 22.60 2.36
N ALA A 60 7.38 22.58 3.09
CA ALA A 60 6.70 23.80 3.54
C ALA A 60 7.55 24.61 4.54
N GLN A 61 8.38 23.94 5.35
CA GLN A 61 9.30 24.57 6.30
C GLN A 61 10.63 24.97 5.67
N ALA A 62 10.97 24.44 4.48
CA ALA A 62 12.16 24.86 3.76
C ALA A 62 11.95 26.30 3.28
N ALA A 63 12.75 27.22 3.79
CA ALA A 63 12.75 28.63 3.40
C ALA A 63 13.43 28.86 2.04
N GLU A 64 13.34 27.89 1.13
CA GLU A 64 13.90 28.04 -0.22
C GLU A 64 12.96 28.94 -1.05
N PRO A 65 13.51 29.93 -1.78
CA PRO A 65 12.71 30.74 -2.67
C PRO A 65 12.07 29.84 -3.72
N ARG A 66 10.74 29.97 -3.82
CA ARG A 66 9.98 29.27 -4.85
C ARG A 66 10.30 29.94 -6.19
N LEU A 67 11.16 29.31 -6.98
CA LEU A 67 11.51 29.81 -8.30
C LEU A 67 10.30 29.73 -9.23
N ASP A 68 10.08 30.79 -10.00
CA ASP A 68 9.13 30.80 -11.10
C ASP A 68 9.83 30.81 -12.46
N GLU A 69 9.06 30.85 -13.55
CA GLU A 69 9.61 30.83 -14.91
C GLU A 69 10.54 32.03 -15.18
N SER A 70 10.31 33.17 -14.54
CA SER A 70 11.12 34.38 -14.70
C SER A 70 12.47 34.31 -13.99
N ASP A 71 12.58 33.46 -12.96
CA ASP A 71 13.85 33.14 -12.32
C ASP A 71 14.72 32.19 -13.16
N LEU A 72 14.10 31.38 -14.02
CA LEU A 72 14.76 30.31 -14.78
C LEU A 72 15.08 30.69 -16.23
N TYR A 73 14.26 31.54 -16.85
CA TYR A 73 14.38 31.91 -18.26
C TYR A 73 14.45 33.43 -18.43
N ASP A 74 15.10 33.88 -19.50
CA ASP A 74 15.05 35.27 -19.93
C ASP A 74 13.73 35.60 -20.66
N ASP A 75 13.52 36.88 -20.98
CA ASP A 75 12.31 37.36 -21.66
C ASP A 75 12.14 36.77 -23.09
N ARG A 76 13.16 36.07 -23.61
CA ARG A 76 13.14 35.37 -24.91
C ARG A 76 12.90 33.87 -24.75
N GLY A 77 12.70 33.39 -23.52
CA GLY A 77 12.50 31.98 -23.19
C GLY A 77 13.79 31.16 -23.19
N MET A 78 14.96 31.78 -23.16
CA MET A 78 16.25 31.10 -23.09
C MET A 78 16.67 30.87 -21.64
N PRO A 79 17.33 29.75 -21.31
CA PRO A 79 17.89 29.55 -19.98
C PRO A 79 18.88 30.67 -19.63
N ARG A 80 18.80 31.19 -18.41
CA ARG A 80 19.79 32.13 -17.86
C ARG A 80 21.10 31.44 -17.48
#